data_AF-A0A0F9FJD7-F1
#
_entry.id   AF-A0A0F9FJD7-F1
#
_cell.length_a   1.000
_cell.length_b   1.000
_cell.length_c   1.000
_cell.angle_alpha   90.00
_cell.angle_beta   90.00
_cell.angle_gamma   90.00
#
_symmetry.space_group_name_H-M   'P 1'
#
loop_
_entity.id
_entity.type
_entity.pdbx_description
1 polymer ?
#
loop_
_entity_poly.entity_id
_entity_poly.type
_entity_poly.pdbx_seq_one_letter_code
_entity_poly.pdbx_strand_id
1 'polypeptide(L)' 'WIKKVGWKDGEKKWPCAYEAVRKFRVSNQEIGEMIGEVDLEGRPVDRVVEDWLWTKGSWQPWTECSKK' A
#
# COMPACT_ATOMS: atom_id res chain seq x y z
N TRP A 1 9.50 12.45 3.76
CA TRP A 1 8.21 12.40 4.50
C TRP A 1 7.09 12.35 3.48
N ILE A 2 6.35 11.24 3.40
CA ILE A 2 5.28 11.05 2.42
C ILE A 2 3.94 11.20 3.14
N LYS A 3 3.08 12.11 2.65
CA LYS A 3 1.72 12.28 3.16
C LYS A 3 0.74 11.49 2.31
N LYS A 4 -0.13 10.75 2.98
CA LYS A 4 -1.31 10.13 2.36
C LYS A 4 -2.43 11.16 2.31
N VAL A 5 -2.94 11.42 1.12
CA VAL A 5 -4.04 12.38 0.89
C VAL A 5 -5.18 11.66 0.18
N GLY A 6 -6.40 12.02 0.51
CA GLY A 6 -7.61 11.43 -0.07
C GLY A 6 -8.67 12.49 -0.32
N TRP A 7 -9.60 12.19 -1.21
CA TRP A 7 -10.75 13.06 -1.49
C TRP A 7 -11.62 13.24 -0.23
N LYS A 8 -12.12 14.46 -0.01
CA LYS A 8 -12.88 14.84 1.19
C LYS A 8 -14.08 13.92 1.45
N ASP A 9 -14.89 13.64 0.43
CA ASP A 9 -16.12 12.87 0.62
C ASP A 9 -15.95 11.36 0.36
N GLY A 10 -14.74 10.91 0.00
CA GLY A 10 -14.50 9.50 -0.30
C GLY A 10 -14.66 8.61 0.93
N GLU A 11 -14.38 9.10 2.13
CA GLU A 11 -14.58 8.33 3.37
C GLU A 11 -16.06 8.03 3.65
N LYS A 12 -16.97 8.89 3.18
CA LYS A 12 -18.42 8.65 3.27
C LYS A 12 -18.85 7.54 2.31
N LYS A 13 -18.23 7.49 1.13
CA LYS A 13 -18.58 6.53 0.07
C LYS A 13 -17.89 5.18 0.23
N TRP A 14 -16.64 5.18 0.68
CA TRP A 14 -15.79 3.99 0.81
C TRP A 14 -15.08 3.98 2.17
N PRO A 15 -15.83 3.86 3.28
CA PRO A 15 -15.25 3.92 4.62
C PRO A 15 -14.17 2.86 4.85
N CYS A 16 -14.39 1.62 4.41
CA CYS A 16 -13.42 0.53 4.54
C CYS A 16 -12.12 0.80 3.76
N ALA A 17 -12.21 1.39 2.55
CA ALA A 17 -11.02 1.73 1.77
C ALA A 17 -10.21 2.84 2.44
N TYR A 18 -10.88 3.83 3.05
CA TYR A 18 -10.20 4.88 3.80
C TYR A 18 -9.54 4.33 5.07
N GLU A 19 -10.14 3.35 5.74
CA GLU A 19 -9.50 2.63 6.85
C GLU A 19 -8.21 1.93 6.40
N ALA A 20 -8.26 1.23 5.27
CA ALA A 20 -7.07 0.58 4.70
C ALA A 20 -5.97 1.58 4.34
N VAL A 21 -6.30 2.70 3.69
CA VAL A 21 -5.33 3.77 3.37
C VAL A 21 -4.76 4.39 4.65
N ARG A 22 -5.55 4.54 5.72
CA ARG A 22 -5.06 5.03 7.01
C ARG A 22 -4.07 4.04 7.65
N LYS A 23 -4.35 2.74 7.59
CA LYS A 23 -3.47 1.65 8.09
C LYS A 23 -2.24 1.39 7.23
N PHE A 24 -2.28 1.71 5.93
CA PHE A 24 -1.18 1.51 4.98
C PHE A 24 0.15 2.04 5.53
N ARG A 25 1.14 1.15 5.62
CA ARG A 25 2.48 1.48 6.09
C ARG A 25 3.51 0.60 5.40
N VAL A 26 4.34 1.22 4.58
CA VAL A 26 5.52 0.60 3.98
C VAL A 26 6.73 1.38 4.48
N SER A 27 7.78 0.68 4.92
CA SER A 27 9.00 1.31 5.39
C SER A 27 9.80 1.92 4.23
N ASN A 28 10.67 2.89 4.53
CA ASN A 28 11.57 3.46 3.52
C ASN A 28 12.47 2.39 2.89
N GLN A 29 12.86 1.38 3.66
CA GLN A 29 13.67 0.28 3.18
C GLN A 29 12.90 -0.56 2.15
N GLU A 30 11.68 -0.99 2.48
CA GLU A 30 10.85 -1.78 1.55
C GLU A 30 10.53 -1.00 0.27
N ILE A 31 10.21 0.29 0.37
CA ILE A 31 10.03 1.12 -0.83
C ILE A 31 11.33 1.23 -1.63
N GLY A 32 12.48 1.41 -0.97
CA GLY A 32 13.78 1.51 -1.64
C GLY A 32 14.18 0.22 -2.37
N GLU A 33 13.93 -0.93 -1.75
CA GLU A 33 14.14 -2.26 -2.36
C GLU A 33 13.27 -2.41 -3.62
N MET A 34 11.97 -2.11 -3.52
CA MET A 34 11.06 -2.15 -4.69
C MET A 34 11.44 -1.15 -5.79
N ILE A 35 11.89 0.07 -5.44
CA ILE A 35 12.39 1.04 -6.42
C ILE A 35 13.63 0.49 -7.14
N GLY A 36 14.56 -0.16 -6.42
CA GLY A 36 15.73 -0.78 -7.02
C GLY A 36 15.36 -1.85 -8.05
N GLU A 37 14.41 -2.73 -7.73
CA GLU A 37 13.93 -3.76 -8.67
C GLU A 37 13.33 -3.16 -9.95
N VAL A 38 12.62 -2.03 -9.84
CA VAL A 38 12.03 -1.36 -11.01
C VAL A 38 13.08 -0.60 -11.81
N ASP A 39 13.82 0.31 -11.17
CA ASP A 39 14.66 1.29 -11.86
C ASP A 39 16.04 0.72 -12.27
N LEU A 40 16.57 -0.25 -11.52
CA LEU A 40 17.89 -0.84 -11.79
C LEU A 40 17.78 -2.18 -12.54
N GLU A 41 16.81 -3.02 -12.17
CA GLU A 41 16.64 -4.35 -12.79
C GLU A 41 15.63 -4.34 -13.95
N GLY A 42 14.89 -3.24 -14.14
CA GLY A 42 13.93 -3.09 -15.22
C GLY A 42 12.67 -3.94 -15.06
N ARG A 43 12.37 -4.39 -13.83
CA ARG A 43 11.19 -5.23 -13.57
C ARG A 43 9.90 -4.39 -13.66
N PRO A 44 8.80 -4.97 -14.18
CA PRO A 44 7.50 -4.29 -14.19
C PRO A 44 7.00 -4.01 -12.77
N VAL A 45 6.52 -2.78 -12.53
CA VAL A 45 6.04 -2.32 -11.21
C VAL A 45 4.94 -3.22 -10.65
N ASP A 46 4.02 -3.69 -11.50
CA ASP A 46 2.93 -4.58 -11.12
C ASP A 46 3.46 -5.91 -10.57
N ARG A 47 4.53 -6.46 -11.17
CA ARG A 47 5.16 -7.71 -10.71
C ARG A 47 5.90 -7.52 -9.39
N VAL A 48 6.65 -6.43 -9.24
CA VAL A 48 7.36 -6.11 -7.99
C VAL A 48 6.38 -5.95 -6.83
N VAL A 49 5.26 -5.25 -7.05
CA VAL A 49 4.23 -5.07 -6.03
C VAL A 49 3.50 -6.38 -5.72
N GLU A 50 3.18 -7.20 -6.73
CA GLU A 50 2.56 -8.53 -6.55
C GLU A 50 3.44 -9.45 -5.68
N ASP A 51 4.73 -9.52 -5.97
CA ASP A 51 5.68 -10.33 -5.19
C ASP A 51 5.80 -9.81 -3.75
N TRP A 52 5.84 -8.50 -3.56
CA TRP A 52 5.86 -7.89 -2.23
C TRP A 52 4.58 -8.23 -1.43
N LEU A 53 3.41 -8.17 -2.07
CA LEU A 53 2.14 -8.55 -1.45
C LEU A 53 2.16 -10.02 -1.01
N TRP A 54 2.61 -10.93 -1.87
CA TRP A 54 2.62 -12.36 -1.54
C TRP A 54 3.63 -12.75 -0.46
N THR A 55 4.73 -12.01 -0.32
CA THR A 55 5.82 -12.35 0.61
C THR A 55 5.67 -11.76 2.00
N LYS A 56 5.17 -10.52 2.14
CA LYS A 56 5.24 -9.81 3.43
C LYS A 56 4.04 -10.05 4.34
N GLY A 57 2.84 -10.25 3.80
CA GLY A 57 1.58 -10.41 4.56
C GLY A 57 1.17 -9.21 5.45
N SER A 58 2.05 -8.22 5.63
CA SER A 58 1.88 -7.03 6.47
C SER A 58 0.71 -6.14 6.05
N TRP A 59 0.24 -6.30 4.81
CA TRP A 59 -0.90 -5.59 4.26
C TRP A 59 -2.26 -6.15 4.70
N GLN A 60 -2.33 -7.44 5.08
CA GLN A 60 -3.62 -8.10 5.37
C GLN A 60 -4.41 -7.38 6.47
N PRO A 61 -3.80 -7.00 7.61
CA PRO A 61 -4.52 -6.25 8.67
C PRO A 61 -5.01 -4.87 8.22
N TRP A 62 -4.47 -4.32 7.13
CA TRP A 62 -4.95 -3.04 6.59
C TRP A 62 -6.33 -3.19 5.98
N THR A 63 -6.64 -4.37 5.42
CA THR A 63 -7.89 -4.63 4.69
C THR A 63 -9.07 -4.99 5.58
N GLU A 64 -8.82 -5.26 6.87
CA GLU A 64 -9.88 -5.50 7.85
C GLU A 64 -10.71 -4.23 8.05
N CYS A 65 -11.98 -4.30 7.66
CA CYS A 65 -12.93 -3.21 7.87
C CYS A 65 -13.58 -3.34 9.24
N SER A 66 -13.42 -2.31 10.06
CA SER A 66 -14.01 -2.25 11.40
C SER A 66 -15.48 -1.81 11.39
N LYS A 67 -15.95 -1.23 10.28
CA LYS A 67 -17.36 -0.83 10.10
C LYS A 67 -18.17 -2.00 9.53
N LYS A 68 -19.04 -2.57 10.37
CA LYS A 68 -20.18 -3.41 9.95
C LYS A 68 -21.29 -2.55 9.35
#